data_AF-A0A0G4F7H4-F1
#
_entry.id   AF-A0A0G4F7H4-F1
#
_cell.length_a   1.000
_cell.length_b   1.000
_cell.length_c   1.000
_cell.angle_alpha   90.00
_cell.angle_beta   90.00
_cell.angle_gamma   90.00
#
_symmetry.space_group_name_H-M   'P 1'
#
loop_
_entity.id
_entity.type
_entity.pdbx_description
1 polymer ?
#
loop_
_entity_poly.entity_id
_entity_poly.type
_entity_poly.pdbx_seq_one_letter_code
_entity_poly.pdbx_strand_id
1 'polypeptide(L)'
;MVPSTLLLLLCCTVGAFNPPSLRPTQRSATRRNKDMVTRKSSLTRIRDGFRSLREELARREEMDQAFDLKRGIMQIGAACDRGQQATTAQRQDVMAMIERLERLSPTQEPSRLLEGTWRLVYSGENPTRSSPFWWATRQLFGGVAADLLRLRDLVESAYRWSDMIPVTRTGEAVQMISGLSDGEGVGSLVNRMRISVSGAGSGIFETTATVQQSRKHPEVLRLDVETEKITDSWVPYLSNVVFPTQRVYERFRRGAAELRMTTTYIDDDIRISRYLSDEASREKDFVYVYSRV
;
A
#
# COMPACT_ATOMS: atom_id res chain seq x y z
N MET A 1 -9.27 67.34 30.72
CA MET A 1 -9.11 68.64 31.40
C MET A 1 -9.95 68.59 32.67
N VAL A 2 -9.31 68.76 33.84
CA VAL A 2 -9.97 68.82 35.17
C VAL A 2 -10.55 70.24 35.34
N PRO A 3 -11.66 70.42 36.09
CA PRO A 3 -11.56 70.90 37.50
C PRO A 3 -12.60 70.19 38.42
N SER A 4 -12.35 69.90 39.70
CA SER A 4 -12.23 70.83 40.85
C SER A 4 -13.46 71.75 40.93
N THR A 5 -14.24 71.91 42.01
CA THR A 5 -13.88 71.98 43.44
C THR A 5 -15.14 72.22 44.32
N LEU A 6 -15.00 71.95 45.64
CA LEU A 6 -15.59 72.67 46.81
C LEU A 6 -17.08 72.47 47.18
N LEU A 7 -17.43 71.91 48.36
CA LEU A 7 -17.50 72.46 49.76
C LEU A 7 -19.00 72.74 50.12
N LEU A 8 -19.61 72.51 51.29
CA LEU A 8 -19.27 72.62 52.72
C LEU A 8 -20.32 71.90 53.60
N LEU A 9 -19.87 71.38 54.75
CA LEU A 9 -20.45 71.38 56.13
C LEU A 9 -21.93 70.94 56.37
N LEU A 10 -22.27 70.21 57.44
CA LEU A 10 -21.93 70.48 58.85
C LEU A 10 -22.17 69.25 59.76
N CYS A 11 -21.43 69.27 60.87
CA CYS A 11 -21.39 68.46 62.09
C CYS A 11 -22.65 67.70 62.56
N CYS A 12 -22.43 66.52 63.16
CA CYS A 12 -22.49 66.36 64.62
C CYS A 12 -21.98 64.99 65.08
N THR A 13 -21.43 65.00 66.29
CA THR A 13 -20.54 64.02 66.91
C THR A 13 -21.22 63.13 67.94
N VAL A 14 -20.52 62.03 68.27
CA VAL A 14 -20.51 61.23 69.52
C VAL A 14 -21.49 60.07 69.63
N GLY A 15 -20.93 58.88 69.85
CA GLY A 15 -21.64 57.72 70.38
C GLY A 15 -20.89 56.41 70.17
N ALA A 16 -19.78 56.23 70.88
CA ALA A 16 -19.01 55.00 70.88
C ALA A 16 -19.85 53.81 71.37
N PHE A 17 -20.02 52.80 70.52
CA PHE A 17 -20.46 51.47 70.94
C PHE A 17 -19.55 50.45 70.25
N ASN A 18 -18.84 49.68 71.05
CA ASN A 18 -17.80 48.75 70.64
C ASN A 18 -18.43 47.34 70.62
N PRO A 19 -18.90 46.81 69.47
CA PRO A 19 -19.40 45.45 69.41
C PRO A 19 -18.22 44.45 69.38
N PRO A 20 -18.40 43.26 69.97
CA PRO A 20 -17.35 42.25 70.02
C PRO A 20 -16.93 41.85 68.60
N SER A 21 -15.63 41.70 68.42
CA SER A 21 -14.99 41.24 67.18
C SER A 21 -15.44 39.81 66.85
N LEU A 22 -16.56 39.70 66.14
CA LEU A 22 -16.92 38.49 65.42
C LEU A 22 -15.91 38.32 64.28
N ARG A 23 -14.88 37.51 64.54
CA ARG A 23 -13.98 37.00 63.51
C ARG A 23 -14.83 36.43 62.38
N PRO A 24 -14.68 36.90 61.13
CA PRO A 24 -15.30 36.23 60.00
C PRO A 24 -14.72 34.82 59.98
N THR A 25 -15.59 33.83 60.17
CA THR A 25 -15.24 32.43 59.99
C THR A 25 -14.88 32.25 58.51
N GLN A 26 -13.58 32.32 58.19
CA GLN A 26 -12.97 31.97 56.91
C GLN A 26 -13.08 30.44 56.64
N ARG A 27 -14.26 29.84 56.83
CA ARG A 27 -14.49 28.41 56.57
C ARG A 27 -15.48 28.14 55.43
N SER A 28 -16.08 29.17 54.83
CA SER A 28 -17.11 28.98 53.80
C SER A 28 -16.64 29.18 52.36
N ALA A 29 -15.52 29.89 52.12
CA ALA A 29 -15.01 30.13 50.75
C ALA A 29 -14.15 28.96 50.21
N THR A 30 -13.48 28.22 51.09
CA THR A 30 -12.61 27.09 50.72
C THR A 30 -13.39 25.80 50.39
N ARG A 31 -14.61 25.63 50.90
CA ARG A 31 -15.45 24.46 50.63
C ARG A 31 -16.08 24.51 49.23
N ARG A 32 -16.58 25.68 48.81
CA ARG A 32 -17.09 25.91 47.45
C ARG A 32 -16.05 25.71 46.35
N ASN A 33 -14.80 26.11 46.60
CA ASN A 33 -13.72 25.94 45.63
C ASN A 33 -13.28 24.48 45.46
N LYS A 34 -13.28 23.68 46.55
CA LYS A 34 -12.99 22.24 46.45
C LYS A 34 -14.05 21.50 45.63
N ASP A 35 -15.33 21.76 45.86
CA ASP A 35 -16.44 21.14 45.12
C ASP A 35 -16.46 21.52 43.63
N MET A 36 -16.03 22.74 43.29
CA MET A 36 -15.89 23.18 41.90
C MET A 36 -14.71 22.52 41.18
N VAL A 37 -13.59 22.30 41.89
CA VAL A 37 -12.41 21.62 41.34
C VAL A 37 -12.67 20.13 41.11
N THR A 38 -13.37 19.43 42.02
CA THR A 38 -13.79 18.03 41.81
C THR A 38 -14.84 17.90 40.70
N ARG A 39 -15.77 18.84 40.57
CA ARG A 39 -16.73 18.84 39.44
C ARG A 39 -16.06 19.10 38.10
N LYS A 40 -15.10 20.04 38.03
CA LYS A 40 -14.32 20.27 36.82
C LYS A 40 -13.51 19.03 36.43
N SER A 41 -12.81 18.38 37.37
CA SER A 41 -12.03 17.17 37.05
C SER A 41 -12.89 15.97 36.65
N SER A 42 -14.11 15.87 37.18
CA SER A 42 -15.08 14.83 36.79
C SER A 42 -15.61 15.05 35.36
N LEU A 43 -15.91 16.29 34.99
CA LEU A 43 -16.34 16.63 33.63
C LEU A 43 -15.23 16.44 32.59
N THR A 44 -13.98 16.71 32.94
CA THR A 44 -12.84 16.42 32.04
C THR A 44 -12.72 14.92 31.79
N ARG A 45 -12.79 14.07 32.83
CA ARG A 45 -12.72 12.61 32.67
C ARG A 45 -13.86 12.06 31.80
N ILE A 46 -15.08 12.57 31.97
CA ILE A 46 -16.22 12.15 31.15
C ILE A 46 -16.01 12.55 29.68
N ARG A 47 -15.55 13.78 29.43
CA ARG A 47 -15.23 14.27 28.08
C ARG A 47 -14.12 13.46 27.42
N ASP A 48 -13.07 13.14 28.15
CA ASP A 48 -11.95 12.33 27.65
C ASP A 48 -12.40 10.89 27.37
N GLY A 49 -13.28 10.33 28.21
CA GLY A 49 -13.91 9.03 27.98
C GLY A 49 -14.78 9.01 26.71
N PHE A 50 -15.60 10.04 26.48
CA PHE A 50 -16.39 10.16 25.24
C PHE A 50 -15.52 10.34 24.00
N ARG A 51 -14.39 11.07 24.11
CA ARG A 51 -13.43 11.21 23.01
C ARG A 51 -12.81 9.86 22.66
N SER A 52 -12.30 9.13 23.65
CA SER A 52 -11.71 7.80 23.48
C SER A 52 -12.71 6.80 22.86
N LEU A 53 -13.97 6.80 23.30
CA LEU A 53 -15.01 5.95 22.72
C LEU A 53 -15.31 6.30 21.27
N ARG A 54 -15.35 7.58 20.91
CA ARG A 54 -15.55 7.99 19.50
C ARG A 54 -14.39 7.56 18.61
N GLU A 55 -13.16 7.70 19.10
CA GLU A 55 -11.96 7.26 18.37
C GLU A 55 -11.94 5.73 18.19
N GLU A 56 -12.39 4.97 19.19
CA GLU A 56 -12.50 3.51 19.10
C GLU A 56 -13.61 3.08 18.13
N LEU A 57 -14.78 3.73 18.16
CA LEU A 57 -15.86 3.45 17.20
C LEU A 57 -15.46 3.78 15.76
N ALA A 58 -14.79 4.92 15.54
CA ALA A 58 -14.29 5.30 14.22
C ALA A 58 -13.27 4.28 13.69
N ARG A 59 -12.32 3.83 14.53
CA ARG A 59 -11.36 2.78 14.16
C ARG A 59 -12.03 1.46 13.80
N ARG A 60 -13.11 1.08 14.51
CA ARG A 60 -13.89 -0.12 14.17
C ARG A 60 -14.62 0.01 12.84
N GLU A 61 -15.26 1.15 12.60
CA GLU A 61 -15.94 1.42 11.32
C GLU A 61 -14.97 1.37 10.15
N GLU A 62 -13.77 1.95 10.29
CA GLU A 62 -12.70 1.88 9.29
C GLU A 62 -12.23 0.44 9.04
N MET A 63 -12.08 -0.37 10.11
CA MET A 63 -11.69 -1.78 10.02
C MET A 63 -12.75 -2.63 9.33
N ASP A 64 -14.03 -2.44 9.66
CA ASP A 64 -15.16 -3.12 9.01
C ASP A 64 -15.24 -2.73 7.53
N GLN A 65 -15.06 -1.45 7.22
CA GLN A 65 -15.01 -0.97 5.85
C GLN A 65 -13.85 -1.57 5.05
N ALA A 66 -12.65 -1.63 5.65
CA ALA A 66 -11.49 -2.26 5.02
C ALA A 66 -11.72 -3.76 4.77
N PHE A 67 -12.34 -4.46 5.72
CA PHE A 67 -12.71 -5.87 5.57
C PHE A 67 -13.67 -6.10 4.40
N ASP A 68 -14.73 -5.29 4.29
CA ASP A 68 -15.69 -5.39 3.19
C ASP A 68 -15.06 -5.10 1.82
N LEU A 69 -14.16 -4.12 1.74
CA LEU A 69 -13.42 -3.82 0.51
C LEU A 69 -12.50 -4.99 0.10
N LYS A 70 -11.72 -5.54 1.04
CA LYS A 70 -10.87 -6.72 0.78
C LYS A 70 -11.70 -7.90 0.28
N ARG A 71 -12.83 -8.17 0.94
CA ARG A 71 -13.76 -9.22 0.54
C ARG A 71 -14.31 -8.99 -0.86
N GLY A 72 -14.71 -7.78 -1.20
CA GLY A 72 -15.21 -7.42 -2.54
C GLY A 72 -14.18 -7.66 -3.64
N ILE A 73 -12.92 -7.24 -3.42
CA ILE A 73 -11.82 -7.46 -4.36
C ILE A 73 -11.58 -8.96 -4.56
N MET A 74 -11.54 -9.74 -3.47
CA MET A 74 -11.34 -11.19 -3.52
C MET A 74 -12.49 -11.91 -4.24
N GLN A 75 -13.73 -11.49 -4.01
CA GLN A 75 -14.90 -12.06 -4.68
C GLN A 75 -14.86 -11.83 -6.20
N ILE A 76 -14.54 -10.61 -6.65
CA ILE A 76 -14.42 -10.32 -8.08
C ILE A 76 -13.22 -11.05 -8.67
N GLY A 77 -12.08 -11.06 -7.96
CA GLY A 77 -10.88 -11.81 -8.35
C GLY A 77 -11.18 -13.29 -8.57
N ALA A 78 -11.88 -13.93 -7.64
CA ALA A 78 -12.29 -15.33 -7.75
C ALA A 78 -13.29 -15.55 -8.92
N ALA A 79 -14.29 -14.68 -9.08
CA ALA A 79 -15.31 -14.81 -10.12
C ALA A 79 -14.76 -14.58 -11.54
N CYS A 80 -13.70 -13.78 -11.69
CA CYS A 80 -13.18 -13.33 -12.98
C CYS A 80 -11.81 -13.92 -13.33
N ASP A 81 -11.40 -15.04 -12.71
CA ASP A 81 -10.09 -15.66 -12.90
C ASP A 81 -8.93 -14.65 -12.72
N ARG A 82 -8.89 -14.02 -11.54
CA ARG A 82 -7.94 -12.97 -11.14
C ARG A 82 -7.97 -11.73 -12.03
N GLY A 83 -9.13 -11.41 -12.61
CA GLY A 83 -9.33 -10.25 -13.46
C GLY A 83 -9.20 -10.54 -14.96
N GLN A 84 -8.76 -11.74 -15.36
CA GLN A 84 -8.61 -12.13 -16.77
C GLN A 84 -9.94 -12.02 -17.53
N GLN A 85 -11.06 -12.35 -16.89
CA GLN A 85 -12.40 -12.33 -17.47
C GLN A 85 -13.26 -11.16 -16.98
N ALA A 86 -12.66 -10.21 -16.26
CA ALA A 86 -13.41 -9.08 -15.71
C ALA A 86 -13.84 -8.12 -16.81
N THR A 87 -15.13 -7.76 -16.79
CA THR A 87 -15.71 -6.70 -17.62
C THR A 87 -15.12 -5.33 -17.25
N THR A 88 -15.28 -4.34 -18.13
CA THR A 88 -14.82 -2.96 -17.86
C THR A 88 -15.43 -2.38 -16.59
N ALA A 89 -16.71 -2.63 -16.34
CA ALA A 89 -17.40 -2.18 -15.12
C ALA A 89 -16.80 -2.83 -13.86
N GLN A 90 -16.62 -4.15 -13.87
CA GLN A 90 -15.99 -4.86 -12.74
C GLN A 90 -14.56 -4.38 -12.47
N ARG A 91 -13.78 -4.05 -13.51
CA ARG A 91 -12.44 -3.49 -13.35
C ARG A 91 -12.50 -2.11 -12.69
N GLN A 92 -13.42 -1.25 -13.11
CA GLN A 92 -13.63 0.06 -12.50
C GLN A 92 -14.04 -0.06 -11.03
N ASP A 93 -14.95 -0.98 -10.72
CA ASP A 93 -15.38 -1.25 -9.35
C ASP A 93 -14.22 -1.70 -8.47
N VAL A 94 -13.40 -2.66 -8.94
CA VAL A 94 -12.21 -3.11 -8.20
C VAL A 94 -11.19 -1.98 -8.02
N MET A 95 -10.95 -1.17 -9.04
CA MET A 95 -10.04 -0.03 -8.93
C MET A 95 -10.53 0.98 -7.89
N ALA A 96 -11.83 1.31 -7.88
CA ALA A 96 -12.42 2.19 -6.87
C ALA A 96 -12.33 1.59 -5.45
N MET A 97 -12.48 0.27 -5.31
CA MET A 97 -12.28 -0.42 -4.04
C MET A 97 -10.83 -0.37 -3.57
N ILE A 98 -9.87 -0.61 -4.47
CA ILE A 98 -8.44 -0.54 -4.19
C ILE A 98 -8.06 0.86 -3.73
N GLU A 99 -8.47 1.91 -4.45
CA GLU A 99 -8.18 3.29 -4.06
C GLU A 99 -8.76 3.67 -2.70
N ARG A 100 -9.96 3.15 -2.37
CA ARG A 100 -10.55 3.34 -1.03
C ARG A 100 -9.74 2.61 0.03
N LEU A 101 -9.33 1.38 -0.25
CA LEU A 101 -8.57 0.54 0.67
C LEU A 101 -7.19 1.14 0.98
N GLU A 102 -6.49 1.65 -0.05
CA GLU A 102 -5.21 2.34 0.11
C GLU A 102 -5.34 3.65 0.92
N ARG A 103 -6.48 4.33 0.87
CA ARG A 103 -6.76 5.50 1.74
C ARG A 103 -7.02 5.12 3.20
N LEU A 104 -7.58 3.94 3.44
CA LEU A 104 -7.91 3.46 4.79
C LEU A 104 -6.71 2.83 5.51
N SER A 105 -5.70 2.34 4.79
CA SER A 105 -4.56 1.66 5.40
C SER A 105 -3.23 2.40 5.23
N PRO A 106 -2.88 3.31 6.16
CA PRO A 106 -1.51 3.75 6.36
C PRO A 106 -0.82 2.76 7.32
N THR A 107 -0.45 1.56 6.84
CA THR A 107 0.35 0.63 7.67
C THR A 107 1.66 1.33 8.07
N GLN A 108 1.90 1.48 9.38
CA GLN A 108 3.03 2.25 9.93
C GLN A 108 4.41 1.60 9.68
N GLU A 109 4.46 0.29 9.41
CA GLU A 109 5.71 -0.46 9.18
C GLU A 109 5.60 -1.49 8.04
N PRO A 110 5.55 -1.02 6.78
CA PRO A 110 5.33 -1.89 5.61
C PRO A 110 6.46 -2.91 5.36
N SER A 111 7.68 -2.61 5.80
CA SER A 111 8.87 -3.40 5.46
C SER A 111 8.91 -4.80 6.07
N ARG A 112 8.40 -4.98 7.29
CA ARG A 112 8.39 -6.29 7.98
C ARG A 112 7.42 -7.29 7.36
N LEU A 113 6.45 -6.80 6.60
CA LEU A 113 5.39 -7.63 6.03
C LEU A 113 5.75 -8.13 4.63
N LEU A 114 6.79 -7.59 3.99
CA LEU A 114 7.10 -7.91 2.59
C LEU A 114 7.57 -9.34 2.34
N GLU A 115 8.33 -9.88 3.28
CA GLU A 115 8.88 -11.24 3.16
C GLU A 115 7.80 -12.32 3.22
N GLY A 116 8.01 -13.37 2.44
CA GLY A 116 7.15 -14.55 2.39
C GLY A 116 6.60 -14.82 1.01
N THR A 117 5.55 -15.63 1.00
CA THR A 117 4.93 -16.16 -0.22
C THR A 117 3.61 -15.44 -0.47
N TRP A 118 3.45 -14.93 -1.68
CA TRP A 118 2.36 -14.06 -2.08
C TRP A 118 1.69 -14.59 -3.35
N ARG A 119 0.43 -14.99 -3.26
CA ARG A 119 -0.38 -15.45 -4.39
C ARG A 119 -1.12 -14.28 -5.03
N LEU A 120 -1.07 -14.16 -6.34
CA LEU A 120 -1.85 -13.17 -7.09
C LEU A 120 -3.35 -13.51 -7.00
N VAL A 121 -4.16 -12.58 -6.49
CA VAL A 121 -5.62 -12.74 -6.36
C VAL A 121 -6.39 -11.83 -7.32
N TYR A 122 -5.79 -10.74 -7.78
CA TYR A 122 -6.36 -9.88 -8.82
C TYR A 122 -5.27 -9.17 -9.63
N SER A 123 -5.50 -8.99 -10.92
CA SER A 123 -4.71 -8.13 -11.80
C SER A 123 -5.65 -7.20 -12.57
N GLY A 124 -5.28 -5.92 -12.69
CA GLY A 124 -5.98 -4.96 -13.54
C GLY A 124 -5.85 -5.25 -15.05
N GLU A 125 -5.00 -6.21 -15.42
CA GLU A 125 -4.79 -6.65 -16.78
C GLU A 125 -4.64 -8.18 -16.86
N ASN A 126 -4.02 -8.70 -17.93
CA ASN A 126 -3.77 -10.13 -18.03
C ASN A 126 -2.84 -10.58 -16.88
N PRO A 127 -3.22 -11.59 -16.07
CA PRO A 127 -2.39 -12.08 -14.97
C PRO A 127 -0.98 -12.47 -15.38
N THR A 128 -0.72 -12.84 -16.65
CA THR A 128 0.65 -13.09 -17.12
C THR A 128 1.58 -11.91 -16.97
N ARG A 129 1.03 -10.70 -17.00
CA ARG A 129 1.78 -9.45 -16.94
C ARG A 129 2.20 -9.07 -15.52
N SER A 130 1.85 -9.85 -14.49
CA SER A 130 2.31 -9.63 -13.12
C SER A 130 3.77 -10.04 -12.87
N SER A 131 4.42 -10.69 -13.85
CA SER A 131 5.83 -11.07 -13.73
C SER A 131 6.78 -9.88 -13.97
N PRO A 132 7.84 -9.73 -13.15
CA PRO A 132 8.91 -8.76 -13.40
C PRO A 132 9.55 -8.89 -14.79
N PHE A 133 9.62 -10.09 -15.37
CA PHE A 133 10.14 -10.28 -16.73
C PHE A 133 9.36 -9.45 -17.75
N TRP A 134 8.02 -9.47 -17.66
CA TRP A 134 7.16 -8.71 -18.56
C TRP A 134 7.23 -7.21 -18.32
N TRP A 135 7.47 -6.77 -17.08
CA TRP A 135 7.72 -5.37 -16.78
C TRP A 135 9.03 -4.89 -17.40
N ALA A 136 10.12 -5.66 -17.25
CA ALA A 136 11.40 -5.35 -17.89
C ALA A 136 11.29 -5.37 -19.43
N THR A 137 10.52 -6.32 -19.97
CA THR A 137 10.21 -6.39 -21.40
C THR A 137 9.53 -5.10 -21.87
N ARG A 138 8.54 -4.61 -21.12
CA ARG A 138 7.87 -3.34 -21.42
C ARG A 138 8.81 -2.16 -21.34
N GLN A 139 9.66 -2.09 -20.32
CA GLN A 139 10.63 -1.00 -20.19
C GLN A 139 11.64 -0.98 -21.33
N LEU A 140 12.06 -2.17 -21.79
CA LEU A 140 12.92 -2.31 -22.94
C LEU A 140 12.25 -1.75 -24.21
N PHE A 141 10.97 -2.05 -24.44
CA PHE A 141 10.27 -1.69 -25.70
C PHE A 141 9.52 -0.36 -25.67
N GLY A 142 9.08 0.13 -24.51
CA GLY A 142 8.31 1.38 -24.38
C GLY A 142 9.08 2.59 -24.91
N GLY A 143 10.40 2.59 -24.73
CA GLY A 143 11.28 3.66 -25.23
C GLY A 143 11.66 3.53 -26.71
N VAL A 144 11.15 2.51 -27.42
CA VAL A 144 11.71 2.06 -28.70
C VAL A 144 10.69 2.16 -29.84
N ALA A 145 10.15 3.36 -30.06
CA ALA A 145 9.49 3.67 -31.32
C ALA A 145 10.49 3.81 -32.50
N ALA A 146 11.78 4.09 -32.23
CA ALA A 146 12.79 4.39 -33.26
C ALA A 146 13.74 3.23 -33.61
N ASP A 147 13.99 2.29 -32.69
CA ASP A 147 14.95 1.16 -32.84
C ASP A 147 14.28 -0.19 -33.18
N LEU A 148 12.98 -0.21 -33.49
CA LEU A 148 12.21 -1.41 -33.87
C LEU A 148 12.83 -2.20 -35.04
N LEU A 149 13.56 -1.52 -35.94
CA LEU A 149 14.29 -2.16 -37.03
C LEU A 149 15.54 -2.94 -36.57
N ARG A 150 16.18 -2.54 -35.45
CA ARG A 150 17.33 -3.25 -34.84
C ARG A 150 16.92 -4.31 -33.85
N LEU A 151 15.76 -4.16 -33.24
CA LEU A 151 15.18 -5.13 -32.32
C LEU A 151 14.44 -6.26 -33.03
N ARG A 152 14.33 -6.26 -34.37
CA ARG A 152 13.56 -7.26 -35.11
C ARG A 152 13.99 -8.70 -34.79
N ASP A 153 15.27 -8.97 -34.56
CA ASP A 153 15.74 -10.33 -34.21
C ASP A 153 15.43 -10.73 -32.75
N LEU A 154 15.39 -9.76 -31.83
CA LEU A 154 15.00 -9.98 -30.42
C LEU A 154 13.47 -10.03 -30.26
N VAL A 155 12.76 -9.17 -31.00
CA VAL A 155 11.30 -9.19 -31.13
C VAL A 155 10.92 -10.50 -31.79
N GLU A 156 11.53 -10.90 -32.90
CA GLU A 156 11.27 -12.22 -33.48
C GLU A 156 11.67 -13.35 -32.52
N SER A 157 12.73 -13.29 -31.72
CA SER A 157 13.02 -14.40 -30.78
C SER A 157 12.13 -14.41 -29.52
N ALA A 158 11.83 -13.26 -28.91
CA ALA A 158 10.98 -13.13 -27.72
C ALA A 158 9.48 -13.20 -28.07
N TYR A 159 9.03 -12.60 -29.18
CA TYR A 159 7.69 -12.77 -29.73
C TYR A 159 7.52 -14.11 -30.44
N ARG A 160 8.49 -14.74 -31.12
CA ARG A 160 8.31 -16.16 -31.51
C ARG A 160 8.16 -17.03 -30.28
N TRP A 161 8.89 -16.77 -29.20
CA TRP A 161 8.77 -17.60 -28.01
C TRP A 161 7.46 -17.37 -27.24
N SER A 162 6.93 -16.15 -27.20
CA SER A 162 5.67 -15.83 -26.50
C SER A 162 4.41 -15.90 -27.38
N ASP A 163 4.48 -15.56 -28.67
CA ASP A 163 3.36 -15.68 -29.62
C ASP A 163 3.20 -17.11 -30.18
N MET A 164 4.21 -17.98 -30.11
CA MET A 164 4.04 -19.42 -30.39
C MET A 164 3.29 -20.18 -29.29
N ILE A 165 3.11 -19.55 -28.13
CA ILE A 165 2.40 -20.12 -26.99
C ILE A 165 1.04 -19.43 -26.97
N PRO A 166 -0.01 -19.99 -27.59
CA PRO A 166 -1.36 -19.45 -27.48
C PRO A 166 -1.83 -19.61 -26.02
N VAL A 167 -1.40 -18.69 -25.16
CA VAL A 167 -1.71 -18.68 -23.74
C VAL A 167 -3.22 -18.65 -23.62
N THR A 168 -3.76 -19.80 -23.24
CA THR A 168 -5.21 -19.98 -23.16
C THR A 168 -5.67 -19.67 -21.75
N ARG A 169 -4.88 -20.03 -20.75
CA ARG A 169 -5.19 -19.79 -19.34
C ARG A 169 -3.92 -19.57 -18.54
N THR A 170 -3.93 -18.52 -17.72
CA THR A 170 -2.92 -18.35 -16.68
C THR A 170 -3.37 -19.14 -15.47
N GLY A 171 -2.58 -20.12 -15.01
CA GLY A 171 -2.78 -20.82 -13.75
C GLY A 171 -2.30 -19.99 -12.57
N GLU A 172 -1.99 -20.64 -11.45
CA GLU A 172 -1.51 -19.96 -10.23
C GLU A 172 -0.26 -19.10 -10.51
N ALA A 173 -0.25 -17.89 -9.92
CA ALA A 173 0.90 -16.99 -9.93
C ALA A 173 1.29 -16.64 -8.50
N VAL A 174 2.54 -16.90 -8.14
CA VAL A 174 3.09 -16.78 -6.79
C VAL A 174 4.40 -16.00 -6.83
N GLN A 175 4.56 -15.04 -5.93
CA GLN A 175 5.80 -14.32 -5.69
C GLN A 175 6.36 -14.69 -4.33
N MET A 176 7.60 -15.14 -4.30
CA MET A 176 8.35 -15.42 -3.08
C MET A 176 9.38 -14.32 -2.91
N ILE A 177 9.36 -13.64 -1.77
CA ILE A 177 10.34 -12.60 -1.43
C ILE A 177 11.07 -13.00 -0.16
N SER A 178 12.39 -12.92 -0.19
CA SER A 178 13.26 -13.35 0.92
C SER A 178 14.58 -12.59 0.95
N GLY A 179 15.21 -12.49 2.12
CA GLY A 179 16.52 -11.87 2.30
C GLY A 179 16.47 -10.35 2.54
N LEU A 180 15.30 -9.81 2.87
CA LEU A 180 15.12 -8.41 3.24
C LEU A 180 15.23 -8.26 4.76
N SER A 181 16.40 -7.81 5.23
CA SER A 181 16.64 -7.47 6.64
C SER A 181 15.87 -6.20 7.03
N ASP A 182 15.02 -6.24 8.07
CA ASP A 182 14.33 -5.12 8.75
C ASP A 182 14.38 -3.73 8.06
N GLY A 183 13.75 -3.61 6.88
CA GLY A 183 13.56 -2.35 6.15
C GLY A 183 14.76 -1.77 5.39
N GLU A 184 15.89 -2.46 5.34
CA GLU A 184 17.01 -2.14 4.46
C GLU A 184 17.77 -3.41 4.10
N GLY A 185 17.73 -3.80 2.82
CA GLY A 185 18.37 -5.03 2.42
C GLY A 185 18.32 -5.28 0.93
N VAL A 186 19.19 -6.20 0.53
CA VAL A 186 19.22 -6.80 -0.79
C VAL A 186 18.78 -8.25 -0.61
N GLY A 187 17.62 -8.57 -1.17
CA GLY A 187 17.03 -9.90 -1.14
C GLY A 187 16.83 -10.46 -2.54
N SER A 188 16.04 -11.52 -2.63
CA SER A 188 15.62 -12.15 -3.87
C SER A 188 14.10 -12.18 -3.96
N LEU A 189 13.60 -11.95 -5.18
CA LEU A 189 12.22 -12.16 -5.58
C LEU A 189 12.19 -13.25 -6.65
N VAL A 190 11.40 -14.29 -6.39
CA VAL A 190 11.13 -15.37 -7.34
C VAL A 190 9.65 -15.38 -7.66
N ASN A 191 9.30 -15.08 -8.90
CA ASN A 191 7.93 -15.12 -9.40
C ASN A 191 7.70 -16.39 -10.21
N ARG A 192 6.80 -17.26 -9.75
CA ARG A 192 6.38 -18.48 -10.44
C ARG A 192 4.99 -18.32 -10.99
N MET A 193 4.80 -18.72 -12.23
CA MET A 193 3.51 -18.63 -12.90
C MET A 193 3.27 -19.85 -13.76
N ARG A 194 2.15 -20.53 -13.52
CA ARG A 194 1.71 -21.60 -14.41
C ARG A 194 1.00 -20.98 -15.61
N ILE A 195 1.40 -21.39 -16.81
CA ILE A 195 0.77 -20.98 -18.06
C ILE A 195 0.29 -22.25 -18.78
N SER A 196 -0.96 -22.23 -19.24
CA SER A 196 -1.57 -23.34 -19.97
C SER A 196 -1.95 -22.93 -21.38
N VAL A 197 -1.68 -23.83 -22.32
CA VAL A 197 -1.91 -23.69 -23.75
C VAL A 197 -2.88 -24.78 -24.18
N SER A 198 -4.00 -24.37 -24.77
CA SER A 198 -5.02 -25.30 -25.25
C SER A 198 -4.42 -26.26 -26.27
N GLY A 199 -4.66 -27.56 -26.08
CA GLY A 199 -4.18 -28.62 -26.97
C GLY A 199 -2.68 -28.90 -26.92
N ALA A 200 -1.92 -28.18 -26.08
CA ALA A 200 -0.46 -28.27 -26.03
C ALA A 200 0.01 -28.74 -24.64
N GLY A 201 -0.47 -28.11 -23.57
CA GLY A 201 -0.15 -28.50 -22.19
C GLY A 201 0.12 -27.29 -21.30
N SER A 202 0.84 -27.49 -20.19
CA SER A 202 1.20 -26.43 -19.25
C SER A 202 2.71 -26.34 -19.00
N GLY A 203 3.18 -25.16 -18.58
CA GLY A 203 4.54 -24.93 -18.10
C GLY A 203 4.56 -23.92 -16.97
N ILE A 204 5.59 -23.94 -16.15
CA ILE A 204 5.81 -22.99 -15.05
C ILE A 204 6.95 -22.04 -15.44
N PHE A 205 6.60 -20.78 -15.60
CA PHE A 205 7.53 -19.69 -15.85
C PHE A 205 8.04 -19.18 -14.50
N GLU A 206 9.34 -19.21 -14.30
CA GLU A 206 10.01 -18.74 -13.10
C GLU A 206 10.93 -17.57 -13.45
N THR A 207 10.58 -16.40 -12.93
CA THR A 207 11.39 -15.19 -13.02
C THR A 207 12.14 -15.01 -11.71
N THR A 208 13.46 -14.78 -11.79
CA THR A 208 14.27 -14.41 -10.63
C THR A 208 14.74 -12.97 -10.77
N ALA A 209 14.61 -12.20 -9.69
CA ALA A 209 15.11 -10.85 -9.59
C ALA A 209 15.78 -10.62 -8.23
N THR A 210 16.80 -9.78 -8.20
CA THR A 210 17.29 -9.19 -6.95
C THR A 210 16.33 -8.08 -6.54
N VAL A 211 15.98 -7.99 -5.25
CA VAL A 211 15.12 -6.93 -4.71
C VAL A 211 15.88 -6.07 -3.72
N GLN A 212 15.80 -4.76 -3.88
CA GLN A 212 16.41 -3.79 -2.97
C GLN A 212 15.33 -2.89 -2.38
N GLN A 213 15.29 -2.81 -1.04
CA GLN A 213 14.38 -1.92 -0.31
C GLN A 213 15.18 -0.77 0.33
N SER A 214 14.66 0.45 0.20
CA SER A 214 15.27 1.64 0.82
C SER A 214 14.50 2.04 2.08
N ARG A 215 15.21 2.37 3.17
CA ARG A 215 14.58 2.95 4.38
C ARG A 215 13.85 4.27 4.14
N LYS A 216 14.29 5.05 3.15
CA LYS A 216 13.68 6.35 2.84
C LYS A 216 12.34 6.21 2.13
N HIS A 217 12.18 5.12 1.38
CA HIS A 217 11.00 4.81 0.58
C HIS A 217 10.69 3.32 0.71
N PRO A 218 10.26 2.85 1.90
CA PRO A 218 10.01 1.43 2.15
C PRO A 218 8.89 0.85 1.27
N GLU A 219 8.03 1.71 0.73
CA GLU A 219 7.00 1.40 -0.26
C GLU A 219 7.56 1.13 -1.65
N VAL A 220 8.75 1.63 -1.99
CA VAL A 220 9.36 1.46 -3.32
C VAL A 220 10.44 0.38 -3.28
N LEU A 221 10.21 -0.67 -4.07
CA LEU A 221 11.16 -1.75 -4.29
C LEU A 221 11.84 -1.57 -5.63
N ARG A 222 13.16 -1.65 -5.63
CA ARG A 222 13.95 -1.76 -6.86
C ARG A 222 14.16 -3.23 -7.16
N LEU A 223 13.86 -3.64 -8.38
CA LEU A 223 14.01 -5.02 -8.83
C LEU A 223 15.01 -5.07 -9.97
N ASP A 224 16.02 -5.92 -9.86
CA ASP A 224 16.95 -6.19 -10.95
C ASP A 224 16.62 -7.57 -11.52
N VAL A 225 15.97 -7.63 -12.68
CA VAL A 225 15.49 -8.89 -13.26
C VAL A 225 16.65 -9.68 -13.86
N GLU A 226 16.99 -10.80 -13.25
CA GLU A 226 18.17 -11.58 -13.58
C GLU A 226 17.90 -12.57 -14.71
N THR A 227 16.93 -13.44 -14.49
CA THR A 227 16.66 -14.59 -15.37
C THR A 227 15.18 -14.90 -15.47
N GLU A 228 14.80 -15.50 -16.60
CA GLU A 228 13.51 -16.15 -16.82
C GLU A 228 13.79 -17.60 -17.23
N LYS A 229 13.10 -18.57 -16.62
CA LYS A 229 13.20 -19.97 -17.02
C LYS A 229 11.83 -20.63 -17.09
N ILE A 230 11.68 -21.59 -17.99
CA ILE A 230 10.54 -22.50 -17.96
C ILE A 230 10.95 -23.77 -17.21
N THR A 231 10.13 -24.16 -16.26
CA THR A 231 10.18 -25.42 -15.54
C THR A 231 8.87 -26.17 -15.79
N ASP A 232 8.86 -27.49 -15.59
CA ASP A 232 7.64 -28.32 -15.73
C ASP A 232 6.92 -28.14 -17.08
N SER A 233 7.70 -27.99 -18.17
CA SER A 233 7.16 -27.77 -19.52
C SER A 233 6.64 -29.07 -20.12
N TRP A 234 5.47 -29.00 -20.75
CA TRP A 234 4.95 -30.05 -21.62
C TRP A 234 5.80 -30.25 -22.89
N VAL A 235 6.52 -29.22 -23.35
CA VAL A 235 7.43 -29.31 -24.50
C VAL A 235 8.77 -29.89 -24.04
N PRO A 236 9.21 -31.04 -24.59
CA PRO A 236 10.54 -31.55 -24.34
C PRO A 236 11.61 -30.47 -24.62
N TYR A 237 12.71 -30.47 -23.87
CA TYR A 237 13.84 -29.52 -23.98
C TYR A 237 13.61 -28.10 -23.45
N LEU A 238 12.38 -27.60 -23.31
CA LEU A 238 12.16 -26.24 -22.76
C LEU A 238 12.40 -26.14 -21.25
N SER A 239 12.31 -27.25 -20.50
CA SER A 239 12.46 -27.27 -19.03
C SER A 239 13.85 -26.89 -18.52
N ASN A 240 14.84 -26.76 -19.40
CA ASN A 240 16.22 -26.38 -19.07
C ASN A 240 16.65 -25.06 -19.71
N VAL A 241 15.74 -24.35 -20.39
CA VAL A 241 16.06 -23.08 -21.04
C VAL A 241 16.00 -21.96 -20.00
N VAL A 242 17.14 -21.31 -19.80
CA VAL A 242 17.27 -20.12 -18.96
C VAL A 242 17.60 -18.94 -19.86
N PHE A 243 16.71 -17.96 -19.89
CA PHE A 243 16.92 -16.69 -20.57
C PHE A 243 17.58 -15.70 -19.59
N PRO A 244 18.83 -15.26 -19.85
CA PRO A 244 19.55 -14.36 -18.94
C PRO A 244 19.12 -12.91 -19.17
N THR A 245 17.91 -12.57 -18.70
CA THR A 245 17.22 -11.28 -18.90
C THR A 245 18.13 -10.07 -18.70
N GLN A 246 18.81 -9.98 -17.55
CA GLN A 246 19.71 -8.85 -17.26
C GLN A 246 20.79 -8.69 -18.34
N ARG A 247 21.50 -9.78 -18.66
CA ARG A 247 22.60 -9.74 -19.62
C ARG A 247 22.14 -9.40 -21.03
N VAL A 248 20.96 -9.88 -21.42
CA VAL A 248 20.41 -9.60 -22.74
C VAL A 248 19.93 -8.16 -22.79
N TYR A 249 19.14 -7.71 -21.83
CA TYR A 249 18.48 -6.41 -21.85
C TYR A 249 19.47 -5.25 -21.71
N GLU A 250 20.48 -5.37 -20.84
CA GLU A 250 21.52 -4.35 -20.65
C GLU A 250 22.36 -4.10 -21.91
N ARG A 251 22.43 -5.07 -22.83
CA ARG A 251 23.10 -4.87 -24.14
C ARG A 251 22.31 -3.97 -25.06
N PHE A 252 20.98 -3.94 -24.91
CA PHE A 252 20.10 -3.15 -25.77
C PHE A 252 19.83 -1.77 -25.17
N ARG A 253 19.49 -1.72 -23.89
CA ARG A 253 19.22 -0.48 -23.18
C ARG A 253 19.69 -0.63 -21.74
N ARG A 254 20.63 0.23 -21.34
CA ARG A 254 21.12 0.27 -19.96
C ARG A 254 19.97 0.54 -18.99
N GLY A 255 19.87 -0.24 -17.94
CA GLY A 255 18.81 -0.15 -16.94
C GLY A 255 17.46 -0.72 -17.39
N ALA A 256 17.38 -1.44 -18.52
CA ALA A 256 16.12 -2.05 -18.96
C ALA A 256 15.68 -3.25 -18.11
N ALA A 257 16.61 -3.85 -17.36
CA ALA A 257 16.30 -4.88 -16.38
C ALA A 257 16.05 -4.31 -14.96
N GLU A 258 16.31 -3.01 -14.74
CA GLU A 258 16.10 -2.33 -13.46
C GLU A 258 14.68 -1.77 -13.41
N LEU A 259 13.86 -2.27 -12.49
CA LEU A 259 12.44 -1.92 -12.36
C LEU A 259 12.16 -1.26 -11.02
N ARG A 260 11.06 -0.51 -10.98
CA ARG A 260 10.50 0.05 -9.76
C ARG A 260 9.09 -0.47 -9.53
N MET A 261 8.86 -0.98 -8.32
CA MET A 261 7.56 -1.47 -7.88
C MET A 261 7.17 -0.75 -6.60
N THR A 262 6.04 -0.05 -6.62
CA THR A 262 5.44 0.49 -5.40
C THR A 262 4.54 -0.56 -4.78
N THR A 263 4.67 -0.79 -3.47
CA THR A 263 3.82 -1.72 -2.73
C THR A 263 3.10 -1.00 -1.61
N THR A 264 1.77 -1.03 -1.65
CA THR A 264 0.91 -0.62 -0.55
C THR A 264 0.55 -1.86 0.28
N TYR A 265 0.91 -1.83 1.56
CA TYR A 265 0.63 -2.92 2.49
C TYR A 265 -0.66 -2.60 3.21
N ILE A 266 -1.65 -3.45 3.03
CA ILE A 266 -2.96 -3.26 3.65
C ILE A 266 -2.96 -3.88 5.05
N ASP A 267 -2.41 -5.08 5.17
CA ASP A 267 -2.27 -5.86 6.40
C ASP A 267 -1.36 -7.09 6.15
N ASP A 268 -1.35 -8.03 7.10
CA ASP A 268 -0.58 -9.28 7.03
C ASP A 268 -1.02 -10.21 5.89
N ASP A 269 -2.24 -10.05 5.37
CA ASP A 269 -2.88 -10.96 4.43
C ASP A 269 -2.87 -10.43 3.00
N ILE A 270 -2.86 -9.11 2.80
CA ILE A 270 -3.01 -8.46 1.49
C ILE A 270 -1.97 -7.36 1.29
N ARG A 271 -1.37 -7.38 0.10
CA ARG A 271 -0.61 -6.26 -0.45
C ARG A 271 -1.07 -5.92 -1.85
N ILE A 272 -0.87 -4.66 -2.23
CA ILE A 272 -1.14 -4.15 -3.57
C ILE A 272 0.19 -3.68 -4.14
N SER A 273 0.55 -4.19 -5.31
CA SER A 273 1.76 -3.80 -6.02
C SER A 273 1.42 -3.08 -7.32
N ARG A 274 2.16 -2.01 -7.60
CA ARG A 274 2.06 -1.19 -8.81
C ARG A 274 3.42 -1.11 -9.49
N TYR A 275 3.47 -1.40 -10.78
CA TYR A 275 4.68 -1.21 -11.58
C TYR A 275 4.79 0.27 -11.97
N LEU A 276 5.94 0.89 -11.68
CA LEU A 276 6.26 2.25 -12.10
C LEU A 276 7.12 2.18 -13.37
N SER A 277 6.56 2.58 -14.50
CA SER A 277 7.36 2.84 -15.70
C SER A 277 8.02 4.22 -15.62
N ASP A 278 9.27 4.33 -16.08
CA ASP A 278 9.99 5.61 -16.19
C ASP A 278 9.36 6.57 -17.22
N GLU A 279 8.48 6.08 -18.08
CA GLU A 279 7.72 6.93 -18.99
C GLU A 279 6.59 7.64 -18.26
N ALA A 280 6.55 8.97 -18.41
CA ALA A 280 5.63 9.92 -17.79
C ALA A 280 4.13 9.73 -18.15
N SER A 281 3.75 8.59 -18.72
CA SER A 281 2.36 8.20 -18.97
C SER A 281 1.71 7.77 -17.66
N ARG A 282 1.29 8.78 -16.88
CA ARG A 282 0.44 8.71 -15.67
C ARG A 282 -0.91 7.96 -15.85
N GLU A 283 -1.14 7.32 -16.98
CA GLU A 283 -2.49 6.96 -17.43
C GLU A 283 -2.86 5.49 -17.21
N LYS A 284 -1.91 4.61 -16.88
CA LYS A 284 -2.21 3.20 -16.56
C LYS A 284 -1.34 2.69 -15.42
N ASP A 285 -1.79 2.94 -14.20
CA ASP A 285 -1.28 2.19 -13.05
C ASP A 285 -1.65 0.72 -13.23
N PHE A 286 -0.66 -0.12 -13.54
CA PHE A 286 -0.83 -1.57 -13.56
C PHE A 286 -0.90 -2.06 -12.12
N VAL A 287 -2.08 -2.48 -11.68
CA VAL A 287 -2.33 -2.90 -10.30
C VAL A 287 -2.39 -4.42 -10.20
N TYR A 288 -1.70 -4.95 -9.19
CA TYR A 288 -1.69 -6.36 -8.83
C TYR A 288 -1.97 -6.50 -7.34
N VAL A 289 -2.99 -7.28 -6.99
CA VAL A 289 -3.32 -7.58 -5.59
C VAL A 289 -2.83 -8.97 -5.28
N TYR A 290 -2.05 -9.09 -4.21
CA TYR A 290 -1.53 -10.35 -3.71
C TYR A 290 -2.09 -10.65 -2.33
N SER A 291 -2.30 -11.94 -2.08
CA SER A 291 -2.64 -12.47 -0.77
C SER A 291 -1.55 -13.39 -0.26
N ARG A 292 -1.27 -13.35 1.04
CA ARG A 292 -0.26 -14.19 1.67
C ARG A 292 -0.68 -15.67 1.69
N VAL A 293 0.29 -16.58 1.58
CA VAL A 293 0.11 -18.04 1.58
C VAL A 293 0.81 -18.68 2.77
#